data_AF-A0A8J7VVK9-F1
#
_entry.id   AF-A0A8J7VVK9-F1
#
_cell.length_a   1.000
_cell.length_b   1.000
_cell.length_c   1.000
_cell.angle_alpha   90.00
_cell.angle_beta   90.00
_cell.angle_gamma   90.00
#
_symmetry.space_group_name_H-M   'P 1'
#
loop_
_entity.id
_entity.type
_entity.pdbx_description
1 polymer ?
#
loop_
_entity_poly.entity_id
_entity_poly.type
_entity_poly.pdbx_seq_one_letter_code
_entity_poly.pdbx_strand_id
1 'polypeptide(L)'
;MLARIRRHRTALAAALCLLGVAACKPDTTPPDAVFAQPGVVFTLSPPQAPDCRPESLYQGTISWSLSGRGPTRLEIRVDSRGGPEFLSTSDPEGSQDTGEWIRPGMWFLLVDSASDTVLATLRAGPKPCPAAGASADAAT
;
A
#
# COMPACT_ATOMS: atom_id res chain seq x y z
N MET A 1 14.30 -32.11 -63.74
CA MET A 1 15.29 -32.19 -62.64
C MET A 1 16.12 -30.91 -62.64
N LEU A 2 16.07 -30.15 -61.54
CA LEU A 2 16.99 -29.10 -61.05
C LEU A 2 17.36 -27.92 -62.00
N ALA A 3 16.82 -26.71 -61.80
CA ALA A 3 17.06 -25.72 -60.73
C ALA A 3 18.02 -24.60 -61.21
N ARG A 4 17.43 -23.55 -61.78
CA ARG A 4 17.97 -22.18 -61.74
C ARG A 4 17.83 -21.68 -60.31
N ILE A 5 18.76 -20.85 -59.82
CA ILE A 5 18.47 -19.51 -59.26
C ILE A 5 19.80 -18.82 -58.93
N ARG A 6 19.92 -17.61 -59.48
CA ARG A 6 21.06 -16.69 -59.38
C ARG A 6 21.15 -16.08 -57.98
N ARG A 7 22.38 -15.79 -57.57
CA ARG A 7 22.75 -15.04 -56.37
C ARG A 7 22.16 -13.63 -56.43
N HIS A 8 21.23 -13.33 -55.53
CA HIS A 8 20.99 -11.98 -55.06
C HIS A 8 21.00 -12.01 -53.53
N ARG A 9 22.12 -11.61 -52.94
CA ARG A 9 22.22 -11.28 -51.52
C ARG A 9 21.53 -9.93 -51.34
N THR A 10 20.21 -9.97 -51.26
CA THR A 10 19.36 -8.84 -50.88
C THR A 10 19.70 -8.43 -49.45
N ALA A 11 19.91 -7.13 -49.29
CA ALA A 11 20.24 -6.47 -48.04
C ALA A 11 19.31 -6.90 -46.90
N LEU A 12 19.89 -7.19 -45.73
CA LEU A 12 19.18 -7.29 -44.46
C LEU A 12 18.53 -5.93 -44.18
N ALA A 13 17.25 -5.79 -44.51
CA ALA A 13 16.40 -4.81 -43.86
C ALA A 13 15.95 -5.43 -42.54
N ALA A 14 16.75 -5.25 -41.49
CA ALA A 14 16.36 -5.55 -40.12
C ALA A 14 15.28 -4.56 -39.70
N ALA A 15 14.03 -4.84 -40.05
CA ALA A 15 12.87 -4.20 -39.45
C ALA A 15 12.73 -4.73 -38.02
N LEU A 16 13.47 -4.10 -37.09
CA LEU A 16 13.28 -4.28 -35.66
C LEU A 16 11.91 -3.67 -35.32
N CYS A 17 10.88 -4.50 -35.26
CA CYS A 17 9.63 -4.13 -34.59
C CYS A 17 10.00 -3.76 -33.15
N LEU A 18 9.98 -2.46 -32.86
CA LEU A 18 10.03 -1.90 -31.51
C LEU A 18 8.78 -2.40 -30.77
N LEU A 19 8.88 -3.58 -30.17
CA LEU A 19 7.97 -4.00 -29.11
C LEU A 19 8.20 -3.04 -27.94
N GLY A 20 7.42 -1.96 -27.92
CA GLY A 20 7.32 -1.07 -26.78
C GLY A 20 6.84 -1.90 -25.60
N VAL A 21 7.76 -2.27 -24.73
CA VAL A 21 7.42 -2.85 -23.44
C VAL A 21 6.69 -1.74 -22.69
N ALA A 22 5.37 -1.78 -22.69
CA ALA A 22 4.58 -0.99 -21.76
C ALA A 22 4.97 -1.48 -20.36
N ALA A 23 5.99 -0.84 -19.79
CA ALA A 23 6.34 -1.05 -18.40
C ALA A 23 5.13 -0.59 -17.59
N CYS A 24 4.33 -1.54 -17.10
CA CYS A 24 3.34 -1.26 -16.07
C CYS A 24 4.10 -0.64 -14.91
N LYS A 25 4.02 0.69 -14.77
CA LYS A 25 4.59 1.36 -13.61
C LYS A 25 3.74 0.99 -12.39
N PRO A 26 4.36 0.67 -11.25
CA PRO A 26 3.62 0.53 -10.00
C PRO A 26 2.81 1.80 -9.76
N ASP A 27 1.60 1.65 -9.23
CA ASP A 27 0.81 2.81 -8.82
C ASP A 27 1.41 3.39 -7.54
N THR A 28 2.30 4.37 -7.72
CA THR A 28 3.00 5.06 -6.62
C THR A 28 2.23 6.28 -6.12
N THR A 29 0.96 6.44 -6.51
CA THR A 29 0.15 7.59 -6.12
C THR A 29 -0.34 7.41 -4.68
N PRO A 30 -0.04 8.35 -3.76
CA PRO A 30 -0.61 8.29 -2.43
C PRO A 30 -2.13 8.48 -2.45
N PRO A 31 -2.86 7.90 -1.49
CA PRO A 31 -4.28 8.18 -1.32
C PRO A 31 -4.55 9.66 -1.00
N ASP A 32 -5.70 10.16 -1.48
CA ASP A 32 -6.15 11.53 -1.19
C ASP A 32 -6.98 11.62 0.11
N ALA A 33 -7.51 10.50 0.60
CA ALA A 33 -8.40 10.45 1.75
C ALA A 33 -8.30 9.12 2.52
N VAL A 34 -8.65 9.18 3.80
CA VAL A 34 -8.90 8.03 4.66
C VAL A 34 -10.30 7.48 4.33
N PHE A 35 -10.42 6.18 4.07
CA PHE A 35 -11.70 5.51 3.86
C PHE A 35 -11.66 4.04 4.23
N ALA A 36 -12.83 3.42 4.37
CA ALA A 36 -12.98 1.96 4.46
C ALA A 36 -14.25 1.54 3.72
N GLN A 37 -14.17 0.45 2.95
CA GLN A 37 -15.34 -0.16 2.33
C GLN A 37 -16.29 -0.74 3.40
N PRO A 38 -17.59 -0.93 3.08
CA PRO A 38 -18.53 -1.58 3.98
C PRO A 38 -18.04 -2.96 4.42
N GLY A 39 -18.09 -3.20 5.73
CA GLY A 39 -17.63 -4.44 6.37
C GLY A 39 -16.13 -4.51 6.64
N VAL A 40 -15.36 -3.46 6.35
CA VAL A 40 -13.91 -3.42 6.60
C VAL A 40 -13.60 -2.52 7.79
N VAL A 41 -12.91 -3.08 8.78
CA VAL A 41 -12.30 -2.33 9.88
C VAL A 41 -10.80 -2.35 9.67
N PHE A 42 -10.17 -1.18 9.66
CA PHE A 42 -8.72 -1.05 9.48
C PHE A 42 -8.20 0.12 10.33
N THR A 43 -7.34 -0.17 11.30
CA THR A 43 -6.95 0.78 12.35
C THR A 43 -5.47 0.73 12.67
N LEU A 44 -4.94 1.84 13.20
CA LEU A 44 -3.58 1.97 13.74
C LEU A 44 -3.67 2.47 15.19
N SER A 45 -3.01 1.78 16.12
CA SER A 45 -2.96 2.14 17.54
C SER A 45 -1.51 2.20 18.05
N PRO A 46 -1.05 3.32 18.65
CA PRO A 46 -1.73 4.61 18.72
C PRO A 46 -1.89 5.22 17.31
N PRO A 47 -2.92 6.05 17.07
CA PRO A 47 -3.15 6.64 15.73
C PRO A 47 -2.13 7.73 15.35
N GLN A 48 -1.27 8.13 16.29
CA GLN A 48 -0.25 9.18 16.13
C GLN A 48 0.88 8.98 17.14
N ALA A 49 2.01 9.65 16.90
CA ALA A 49 3.14 9.68 17.83
C ALA A 49 2.72 10.26 19.21
N PRO A 50 3.14 9.67 20.34
CA PRO A 50 2.77 10.13 21.67
C PRO A 50 3.15 11.58 21.98
N ASP A 51 4.23 12.08 21.37
CA ASP A 51 4.75 13.42 21.57
C ASP A 51 4.23 14.45 20.56
N CYS A 52 3.39 14.02 19.61
CA CYS A 52 2.73 14.87 18.62
C CYS A 52 3.68 15.68 17.72
N ARG A 53 4.94 15.25 17.59
CA ARG A 53 5.90 15.91 16.72
C ARG A 53 5.91 15.28 15.34
N PRO A 54 5.88 16.08 14.25
CA PRO A 54 5.84 15.54 12.89
C PRO A 54 7.10 14.75 12.50
N GLU A 55 8.22 14.99 13.17
CA GLU A 55 9.49 14.30 12.98
C GLU A 55 9.65 13.01 13.80
N SER A 56 8.80 12.79 14.80
CA SER A 56 8.96 11.67 15.73
C SER A 56 8.50 10.36 15.09
N LEU A 57 9.42 9.40 15.08
CA LEU A 57 9.09 8.01 14.77
C LEU A 57 8.33 7.41 15.93
N TYR A 58 7.38 6.54 15.62
CA TYR A 58 6.69 5.77 16.63
C TYR A 58 6.39 4.36 16.13
N GLN A 59 6.11 3.48 17.09
CA GLN A 59 5.58 2.15 16.85
C GLN A 59 4.06 2.16 17.02
N GLY A 60 3.36 1.42 16.17
CA GLY A 60 1.96 1.09 16.39
C GLY A 60 1.64 -0.34 16.02
N THR A 61 0.42 -0.73 16.36
CA THR A 61 -0.21 -1.97 15.96
C THR A 61 -1.26 -1.65 14.91
N ILE A 62 -1.12 -2.26 13.73
CA ILE A 62 -2.13 -2.20 12.67
C ILE A 62 -3.06 -3.40 12.86
N SER A 63 -4.36 -3.16 12.85
CA SER A 63 -5.38 -4.22 12.96
C SER A 63 -6.37 -4.15 11.81
N TRP A 64 -6.82 -5.31 11.33
CA TRP A 64 -7.82 -5.45 10.28
C TRP A 64 -8.89 -6.48 10.64
N SER A 65 -10.11 -6.28 10.15
CA SER A 65 -11.18 -7.28 10.14
C SER A 65 -12.10 -7.03 8.94
N LEU A 66 -12.47 -8.12 8.25
CA LEU A 66 -13.38 -8.12 7.12
C LEU A 66 -14.62 -8.97 7.46
N SER A 67 -15.78 -8.32 7.50
CA SER A 67 -17.08 -8.98 7.68
C SER A 67 -17.83 -9.08 6.35
N GLY A 68 -18.37 -10.27 6.05
CA GLY A 68 -19.30 -10.47 4.92
C GLY A 68 -18.65 -10.61 3.54
N ARG A 69 -17.33 -10.82 3.45
CA ARG A 69 -16.61 -11.09 2.18
C ARG A 69 -15.86 -12.42 2.27
N GLY A 70 -15.72 -13.09 1.12
CA GLY A 70 -15.01 -14.37 1.00
C GLY A 70 -13.50 -14.25 1.19
N PRO A 71 -12.77 -15.38 1.14
CA PRO A 71 -11.31 -15.36 1.32
C PRO A 71 -10.66 -14.47 0.26
N THR A 72 -9.83 -13.54 0.73
CA THR A 72 -9.05 -12.59 -0.09
C THR A 72 -7.57 -12.76 0.24
N ARG A 73 -6.69 -12.40 -0.70
CA ARG A 73 -5.27 -12.26 -0.38
C ARG A 73 -5.07 -10.82 0.03
N LEU A 74 -4.93 -10.59 1.32
CA LEU A 74 -4.78 -9.26 1.87
C LEU A 74 -3.31 -8.86 1.88
N GLU A 75 -3.06 -7.61 1.53
CA GLU A 75 -1.77 -6.97 1.63
C GLU A 75 -1.92 -5.62 2.32
N ILE A 76 -1.00 -5.31 3.22
CA ILE A 76 -0.86 -3.97 3.78
C ILE A 76 0.29 -3.29 3.05
N ARG A 77 -0.03 -2.25 2.28
CA ARG A 77 0.92 -1.46 1.49
C ARG A 77 1.19 -0.12 2.17
N VAL A 78 2.42 0.35 2.04
CA VAL A 78 2.87 1.63 2.63
C VAL A 78 2.93 2.72 1.55
N ASP A 79 2.44 3.91 1.89
CA ASP A 79 2.41 5.15 1.10
C ASP A 79 1.59 5.13 -0.20
N SER A 80 1.48 4.00 -0.89
CA SER A 80 0.72 3.86 -2.15
C SER A 80 0.36 2.39 -2.41
N ARG A 81 -0.53 2.10 -3.37
CA ARG A 81 -0.92 0.72 -3.73
C ARG A 81 0.27 -0.10 -4.26
N GLY A 82 1.14 0.52 -5.05
CA GLY A 82 2.38 -0.09 -5.54
C GLY A 82 3.59 0.09 -4.63
N GLY A 83 3.38 0.56 -3.40
CA GLY A 83 4.44 0.81 -2.42
C GLY A 83 4.95 -0.45 -1.74
N PRO A 84 5.90 -0.30 -0.80
CA PRO A 84 6.45 -1.41 -0.02
C PRO A 84 5.36 -2.23 0.65
N GLU A 85 5.52 -3.55 0.63
CA GLU A 85 4.69 -4.47 1.40
C GLU A 85 5.14 -4.45 2.86
N PHE A 86 4.20 -4.20 3.76
CA PHE A 86 4.42 -4.39 5.19
C PHE A 86 4.07 -5.82 5.62
N LEU A 87 2.93 -6.34 5.11
CA LEU A 87 2.41 -7.66 5.43
C LEU A 87 1.59 -8.20 4.26
N SER A 88 1.61 -9.52 4.06
CA SER A 88 0.63 -10.26 3.26
C SER A 88 0.03 -11.39 4.10
N THR A 89 -1.28 -11.59 4.02
CA THR A 89 -2.01 -12.63 4.75
C THR A 89 -3.25 -13.10 4.00
N SER A 90 -3.70 -14.32 4.29
CA SER A 90 -5.01 -14.83 3.87
C SER A 90 -6.08 -14.71 4.96
N ASP A 91 -5.70 -14.27 6.16
CA ASP A 91 -6.61 -14.17 7.30
C ASP A 91 -7.44 -12.88 7.19
N PRO A 92 -8.78 -12.98 7.21
CA PRO A 92 -9.65 -11.81 7.09
C PRO A 92 -9.61 -10.92 8.33
N GLU A 93 -9.00 -11.39 9.42
CA GLU A 93 -8.84 -10.66 10.67
C GLU A 93 -7.43 -10.87 11.22
N GLY A 94 -6.86 -9.84 11.82
CA GLY A 94 -5.56 -9.94 12.46
C GLY A 94 -5.00 -8.59 12.91
N SER A 95 -3.79 -8.66 13.46
CA SER A 95 -3.03 -7.49 13.89
C SER A 95 -1.54 -7.70 13.72
N GLN A 96 -0.80 -6.64 13.44
CA GLN A 96 0.64 -6.68 13.27
C GLN A 96 1.29 -5.40 13.82
N ASP A 97 2.34 -5.57 14.63
CA ASP A 97 3.16 -4.48 15.11
C ASP A 97 4.11 -3.99 14.01
N THR A 98 4.19 -2.68 13.82
CA THR A 98 5.08 -2.05 12.84
C THR A 98 6.53 -2.06 13.29
N GLY A 99 6.79 -1.79 14.57
CA GLY A 99 8.11 -1.32 15.04
C GLY A 99 8.28 0.19 14.85
N GLU A 100 9.42 0.74 15.28
CA GLU A 100 9.67 2.18 15.38
C GLU A 100 10.13 2.81 14.05
N TRP A 101 9.21 2.92 13.10
CA TRP A 101 9.48 3.58 11.81
C TRP A 101 8.30 4.38 11.26
N ILE A 102 7.14 4.37 11.93
CA ILE A 102 6.00 5.14 11.47
C ILE A 102 6.33 6.62 11.60
N ARG A 103 6.31 7.35 10.48
CA ARG A 103 6.35 8.81 10.46
C ARG A 103 4.92 9.36 10.37
N PRO A 104 4.64 10.48 11.06
CA PRO A 104 3.42 11.25 10.82
C PRO A 104 3.22 11.56 9.34
N GLY A 105 1.98 11.41 8.86
CA GLY A 105 1.56 11.62 7.48
C GLY A 105 1.68 10.39 6.57
N MET A 106 2.34 9.31 6.98
CA MET A 106 2.44 8.07 6.19
C MET A 106 1.07 7.43 5.95
N TRP A 107 0.94 6.77 4.80
CA TRP A 107 -0.28 6.03 4.46
C TRP A 107 -0.09 4.54 4.62
N PHE A 108 -1.17 3.89 5.06
CA PHE A 108 -1.32 2.45 5.03
C PHE A 108 -2.58 2.12 4.24
N LEU A 109 -2.45 1.17 3.33
CA LEU A 109 -3.52 0.71 2.46
C LEU A 109 -3.73 -0.77 2.71
N LEU A 110 -4.98 -1.18 2.96
CA LEU A 110 -5.38 -2.57 2.95
C LEU A 110 -5.90 -2.90 1.55
N VAL A 111 -5.23 -3.83 0.87
CA VAL A 111 -5.48 -4.19 -0.53
C VAL A 111 -5.86 -5.67 -0.60
N ASP A 112 -6.89 -5.99 -1.38
CA ASP A 112 -7.10 -7.35 -1.87
C ASP A 112 -6.30 -7.53 -3.17
N SER A 113 -5.19 -8.24 -3.09
CA SER A 113 -4.29 -8.42 -4.23
C SER A 113 -4.80 -9.45 -5.24
N ALA A 114 -5.81 -10.24 -4.91
CA ALA A 114 -6.48 -11.09 -5.89
C ALA A 114 -7.29 -10.27 -6.90
N SER A 115 -7.86 -9.14 -6.46
CA SER A 115 -8.70 -8.25 -7.27
C SER A 115 -8.07 -6.88 -7.56
N ASP A 116 -6.84 -6.63 -7.09
CA ASP A 116 -6.14 -5.34 -7.12
C ASP A 116 -7.01 -4.18 -6.57
N THR A 117 -7.82 -4.46 -5.54
CA THR A 117 -8.79 -3.50 -4.99
C THR A 117 -8.33 -2.96 -3.64
N VAL A 118 -8.31 -1.64 -3.49
CA VAL A 118 -8.10 -1.00 -2.19
C VAL A 118 -9.38 -1.09 -1.36
N LEU A 119 -9.28 -1.76 -0.22
CA LEU A 119 -10.39 -2.00 0.70
C LEU A 119 -10.51 -0.91 1.76
N ALA A 120 -9.37 -0.42 2.25
CA ALA A 120 -9.32 0.67 3.20
C ALA A 120 -7.99 1.41 3.11
N THR A 121 -7.99 2.66 3.55
CA THR A 121 -6.80 3.49 3.75
C THR A 121 -6.86 4.12 5.13
N LEU A 122 -5.71 4.21 5.78
CA LEU A 122 -5.55 5.01 7.00
C LEU A 122 -4.29 5.86 6.88
N ARG A 123 -4.28 6.97 7.61
CA ARG A 123 -3.16 7.89 7.66
C ARG A 123 -2.64 7.99 9.10
N ALA A 124 -1.35 7.79 9.27
CA ALA A 124 -0.65 7.92 10.54
C ALA A 124 -0.57 9.39 10.95
N GLY A 125 -1.57 9.91 11.68
CA GLY A 125 -1.59 11.27 12.19
C GLY A 125 -1.40 12.44 11.18
N PRO A 126 -1.50 13.70 11.66
CA PRO A 126 -2.10 14.06 12.94
C PRO A 126 -3.59 14.42 12.76
N LYS A 127 -4.48 13.71 13.47
CA LYS A 127 -5.71 14.32 14.00
C LYS A 127 -5.28 15.28 15.12
N PRO A 128 -6.09 16.30 15.50
CA PRO A 128 -5.65 17.29 16.48
C PRO A 128 -5.17 16.61 17.76
N CYS A 129 -3.90 16.83 18.08
CA CYS A 129 -3.35 16.48 19.38
C CYS A 129 -4.12 17.27 20.43
N PRO A 130 -4.52 16.66 21.56
CA PRO A 130 -4.87 17.46 22.72
C PRO A 130 -3.66 18.34 23.05
N ALA A 131 -3.88 19.62 23.30
CA ALA A 131 -2.81 20.47 23.81
C ALA A 131 -2.18 19.76 25.01
N ALA A 132 -0.85 19.57 24.97
CA ALA A 132 -0.09 18.88 26.00
C ALA A 132 -0.50 19.42 27.38
N GLY A 133 -1.34 18.68 28.10
CA GLY A 133 -1.98 19.17 29.33
C GLY A 133 -3.34 18.55 29.68
N ALA A 134 -4.05 17.91 28.75
CA ALA A 134 -5.42 17.43 29.03
C ALA A 134 -5.52 16.09 29.82
N SER A 135 -4.42 15.52 30.35
CA SER A 135 -4.47 14.22 31.03
C SER A 135 -3.84 14.18 32.44
N ALA A 136 -3.58 15.32 33.08
CA ALA A 136 -3.03 15.33 34.45
C ALA A 136 -4.07 15.59 35.56
N ASP A 137 -5.28 16.09 35.26
CA ASP A 137 -6.21 16.59 36.29
C ASP A 137 -7.47 15.72 36.49
N ALA A 138 -7.32 14.39 36.54
CA ALA A 138 -8.42 13.49 36.94
C ALA A 138 -8.00 12.57 38.09
N ALA A 139 -7.49 13.17 39.16
CA ALA A 139 -7.42 12.54 40.47
C ALA A 139 -7.55 13.60 41.57
N THR A 140 -8.76 13.75 42.12
CA THR A 140 -9.02 14.29 43.46
C THR A 140 -10.15 13.48 44.06
#